data_AF-A3IHU4-F1
#
_entry.id   AF-A3IHU4-F1
#
_cell.length_a   1.000
_cell.length_b   1.000
_cell.length_c   1.000
_cell.angle_alpha   90.00
_cell.angle_beta   90.00
_cell.angle_gamma   90.00
#
_symmetry.space_group_name_H-M   'P 1'
#
loop_
_entity.id
_entity.type
_entity.pdbx_description
1 polymer ?
#
loop_
_entity_poly.entity_id
_entity_poly.type
_entity_poly.pdbx_seq_one_letter_code
_entity_poly.pdbx_strand_id
1 'polypeptide(L)' 'MIELHPEFLTKNGKKEFAVLSYEEFIKVQKLLEDLEDLEDLRQAKEEEKDSPSYSLDEVKEMLNIKD' A
#
# COMPACT_ATOMS: atom_id res chain seq x y z
N MET A 1 7.85 11.82 1.92
CA MET A 1 9.03 10.95 2.05
C MET A 1 9.26 10.69 3.51
N ILE A 2 9.48 9.44 3.90
CA ILE A 2 9.91 9.10 5.26
C ILE A 2 11.37 9.52 5.43
N GLU A 3 11.68 10.18 6.53
CA GLU A 3 13.06 10.49 6.91
C GLU A 3 13.61 9.34 7.75
N LEU A 4 14.79 8.84 7.37
CA LEU A 4 15.44 7.67 7.97
C LEU A 4 16.86 8.02 8.39
N HIS A 5 17.27 7.53 9.55
CA HIS A 5 18.59 7.73 10.13
C HIS A 5 19.31 6.39 10.37
N PRO A 6 19.60 5.63 9.29
CA PRO A 6 20.22 4.32 9.43
C PRO A 6 21.66 4.41 9.94
N GLU A 7 22.01 3.52 10.85
CA GLU A 7 23.40 3.20 11.16
C GLU A 7 23.88 2.07 10.23
N PHE A 8 24.99 2.29 9.52
CA PHE A 8 25.48 1.32 8.53
C PHE A 8 26.58 0.42 9.10
N LEU A 9 26.32 -0.88 9.11
CA LEU A 9 27.32 -1.88 9.42
C LEU A 9 28.13 -2.20 8.16
N THR A 10 29.44 -2.02 8.27
CA THR A 10 30.37 -2.09 7.14
C THR A 10 31.29 -3.29 7.29
N LYS A 11 31.42 -4.12 6.25
CA LYS A 11 32.35 -5.25 6.20
C LYS A 11 33.22 -5.13 4.95
N ASN A 12 34.53 -5.29 5.11
CA ASN A 12 35.50 -5.11 4.01
C ASN A 12 35.37 -3.77 3.26
N GLY A 13 35.01 -2.70 3.98
CA GLY A 13 34.80 -1.36 3.40
C GLY A 13 33.48 -1.17 2.65
N LYS A 14 32.59 -2.18 2.61
CA LYS A 14 31.27 -2.09 1.98
C LYS A 14 30.17 -2.09 3.04
N LYS A 15 29.21 -1.18 2.91
CA LYS A 15 27.98 -1.17 3.72
C LYS A 15 27.15 -2.40 3.36
N GLU A 16 26.97 -3.32 4.32
CA GLU A 16 26.21 -4.56 4.11
C GLU A 16 24.83 -4.50 4.76
N PHE A 17 24.71 -3.84 5.91
CA PHE A 17 23.45 -3.75 6.65
C PHE A 17 23.19 -2.31 7.09
N ALA A 18 21.90 -1.97 7.20
CA ALA A 18 21.42 -0.74 7.79
C ALA A 18 20.58 -1.10 9.02
N VAL A 19 20.95 -0.55 10.17
CA VAL A 19 20.18 -0.67 11.41
C VAL A 19 19.30 0.57 11.51
N LEU A 20 18.00 0.33 11.61
CA LEU A 20 16.99 1.37 11.80
C LEU A 20 16.49 1.31 13.24
N SER A 21 16.06 2.46 13.78
CA SER A 21 15.24 2.43 14.97
C SER A 21 13.94 1.66 14.69
N TYR A 22 13.35 1.07 15.73
CA TYR A 22 12.12 0.31 15.55
C TYR A 22 10.98 1.17 14.97
N GLU A 23 10.88 2.45 15.38
CA GLU A 23 9.89 3.37 14.84
C GLU A 23 10.08 3.62 13.33
N GLU A 24 11.32 3.80 12.88
CA GLU A 24 11.63 3.96 11.46
C GLU A 24 11.36 2.69 10.67
N PHE A 25 11.68 1.52 11.22
CA PHE A 25 11.33 0.24 10.63
C PHE A 25 9.81 0.10 10.43
N ILE A 26 9.01 0.42 11.44
CA ILE A 26 7.54 0.38 11.35
C ILE A 26 7.04 1.38 10.29
N LYS A 27 7.64 2.57 10.17
CA LYS A 27 7.28 3.54 9.12
C LYS A 27 7.58 2.98 7.72
N VAL A 28 8.69 2.27 7.54
CA VAL A 28 9.01 1.60 6.27
C VAL A 28 7.98 0.51 5.97
N GLN A 29 7.62 -0.33 6.95
CA GLN A 29 6.62 -1.38 6.74
C GLN A 29 5.28 -0.81 6.29
N LYS A 30 4.77 0.21 7.00
CA LYS A 30 3.51 0.87 6.63
C LYS A 30 3.54 1.49 5.24
N LEU A 31 4.65 2.11 4.86
CA LEU A 31 4.80 2.67 3.52
C LEU A 31 4.76 1.59 2.43
N LEU A 32 5.30 0.40 2.71
CA LEU A 32 5.24 -0.73 1.79
C LEU A 32 3.82 -1.31 1.70
N GLU A 33 3.13 -1.45 2.83
CA GLU A 33 1.71 -1.86 2.88
C GLU A 33 0.83 -0.89 2.07
N ASP A 34 0.99 0.43 2.28
CA ASP A 34 0.26 1.45 1.52
C ASP A 34 0.55 1.37 -0.01
N LEU A 35 1.76 0.96 -0.39
CA LEU A 35 2.12 0.78 -1.81
C LEU A 35 1.46 -0.47 -2.40
N GLU A 36 1.44 -1.58 -1.65
CA GLU A 36 0.79 -2.83 -2.07
C GLU A 36 -0.73 -2.59 -2.26
N ASP A 37 -1.38 -1.93 -1.31
CA ASP A 37 -2.80 -1.54 -1.42
C ASP A 37 -3.07 -0.71 -2.70
N LEU A 38 -2.15 0.19 -3.07
CA LEU A 38 -2.27 0.98 -4.30
C LEU A 38 -2.06 0.14 -5.56
N GLU A 39 -1.17 -0.84 -5.54
CA GLU A 39 -0.99 -1.77 -6.66
C GLU A 39 -2.26 -2.62 -6.86
N ASP A 40 -2.82 -3.15 -5.77
CA ASP A 40 -4.08 -3.89 -5.78
C ASP A 40 -5.23 -3.06 -6.35
N LEU A 41 -5.39 -1.81 -5.91
CA LEU A 41 -6.41 -0.90 -6.46
C LEU A 41 -6.22 -0.62 -7.96
N ARG A 42 -4.97 -0.53 -8.43
CA ARG A 42 -4.68 -0.33 -9.85
C ARG A 42 -5.00 -1.57 -10.67
N GLN A 43 -4.67 -2.75 -10.16
CA GLN A 43 -5.01 -4.01 -10.79
C GLN A 43 -6.53 -4.18 -10.88
N ALA A 44 -7.25 -4.01 -9.77
CA ALA A 44 -8.71 -4.11 -9.74
C ALA A 44 -9.38 -3.14 -10.72
N LYS A 45 -8.88 -1.91 -10.85
CA LYS A 45 -9.38 -0.94 -11.83
C LYS A 45 -9.16 -1.37 -13.28
N GLU A 46 -8.05 -2.02 -13.60
CA GLU A 46 -7.80 -2.49 -14.97
C GLU A 46 -8.65 -3.73 -15.28
N GLU A 47 -8.81 -4.64 -14.32
CA GLU A 47 -9.68 -5.83 -14.46
C GLU A 47 -11.16 -5.45 -14.63
N GLU A 48 -11.64 -4.43 -13.91
CA GLU A 48 -13.03 -3.97 -13.95
C GLU A 48 -13.30 -2.91 -15.04
N LYS A 49 -12.30 -2.57 -15.87
CA LYS A 49 -12.38 -1.46 -16.82
C LYS A 49 -13.52 -1.59 -17.83
N ASP A 50 -13.78 -2.81 -18.29
CA ASP A 50 -14.84 -3.13 -19.25
C ASP A 50 -16.09 -3.70 -18.57
N SER A 51 -16.10 -3.80 -17.23
CA SER A 51 -17.25 -4.27 -16.48
C SER A 51 -18.39 -3.25 -16.49
N PRO A 52 -19.65 -3.70 -16.38
CA PRO A 52 -20.78 -2.81 -16.18
C PRO A 52 -20.60 -1.99 -14.91
N SER A 53 -20.81 -0.67 -15.01
CA SER A 53 -20.95 0.18 -13.84
C SER A 53 -22.42 0.30 -13.46
N TYR A 54 -22.68 0.41 -12.16
CA TYR A 54 -24.02 0.56 -11.62
C TYR A 54 -24.11 1.87 -10.83
N SER A 55 -25.24 2.55 -10.93
CA SER A 55 -25.57 3.69 -10.09
C SER A 55 -25.79 3.25 -8.64
N LEU A 56 -25.69 4.20 -7.71
CA LEU A 56 -25.93 3.91 -6.30
C LEU A 56 -27.36 3.39 -6.05
N ASP A 57 -28.35 3.90 -6.79
CA ASP A 57 -29.75 3.48 -6.66
C ASP A 57 -29.94 2.04 -7.15
N GLU A 58 -29.33 1.67 -8.28
CA GLU A 58 -29.33 0.28 -8.78
C GLU A 58 -28.69 -0.67 -7.77
N VAL A 59 -27.56 -0.29 -7.17
CA VAL A 59 -26.89 -1.09 -6.14
C VAL A 59 -27.73 -1.22 -4.87
N LYS A 60 -28.42 -0.15 -4.44
CA LYS A 60 -29.34 -0.19 -3.30
C LYS A 60 -30.51 -1.14 -3.53
N GLU A 61 -31.09 -1.14 -4.74
CA GLU A 61 -32.14 -2.08 -5.12
C GLU A 61 -31.62 -3.53 -5.13
N MET A 62 -30.45 -3.77 -5.73
CA MET A 62 -29.82 -5.10 -5.77
C MET A 62 -29.51 -5.66 -4.38
N LEU A 63 -29.04 -4.81 -3.46
CA LEU A 63 -28.65 -5.20 -2.10
C LEU A 63 -29.79 -5.06 -1.08
N ASN A 64 -30.99 -4.64 -1.52
CA ASN A 64 -32.17 -4.43 -0.67
C ASN A 64 -31.90 -3.51 0.54
N ILE A 65 -31.12 -2.44 0.32
CA ILE A 65 -30.82 -1.43 1.32
C ILE A 65 -31.90 -0.33 1.19
N LYS A 66 -32.69 -0.15 2.24
CA LYS A 66 -33.67 0.95 2.34
C LYS A 66 -33.05 2.14 3.07
N ASP A 67 -33.33 3.35 2.57
CA ASP A 67 -32.93 4.62 3.20
C ASP A 67 -33.52 4.79 4.62
#